data_AF-A0A8S3URS6-F1
#
_entry.id   AF-A0A8S3URS6-F1
#
_cell.length_a   1.000
_cell.length_b   1.000
_cell.length_c   1.000
_cell.angle_alpha   90.00
_cell.angle_beta   90.00
_cell.angle_gamma   90.00
#
_symmetry.space_group_name_H-M   'P 1'
#
loop_
_entity.id
_entity.type
_entity.pdbx_description
1 polymer ?
#
loop_
_entity_poly.entity_id
_entity_poly.type
_entity_poly.pdbx_seq_one_letter_code
_entity_poly.pdbx_strand_id
1 'polypeptide(L)'
;MYASSYEYLDFPVPGRAIISSRSMRSAQSDQLLNEKGVVLHHIIRSDGKPHAAEIQEFDAKFHADNIIIRENEKVPHELRKPVNTKLQDIYEYKHLLHTATVEELDNYDVIFCTTSLAGNPRLLSATKKQVAQVIIDECGMCSEPESMVPIIATHATQVVLIGDHKQLRPIIMSREASELGLEKSLFERYSTDRSLMTMLEQQYRMNESICEFPSRMFYGGKLKTAHEGIGKADKPLKMWRKSNNIPRVFCHVEGEEETLTVKTKEGNEQSRSNNREIEQVIKVFRHMVTVEGVDPKTINVMSQYNAQCTALRDELTKKDFDNFNVTTVVSSQGGEWDYVIFSLVRSLPKYLIEKNPTEGWCIQNLGFITDRHQINVALTRAKKGLVIIGNKNLLICDEVWKKLLEDYEEKSCIFDGRQFP
;
A
#
# COMPACT_ATOMS: atom_id res chain seq x y z
N MET A 1 9.77 -4.62 -14.11
CA MET A 1 10.21 -3.33 -14.68
C MET A 1 9.93 -2.23 -13.68
N TYR A 2 10.99 -1.51 -13.37
CA TYR A 2 11.04 -0.37 -12.47
C TYR A 2 10.31 0.82 -13.09
N ALA A 3 9.55 1.61 -12.32
CA ALA A 3 8.88 2.78 -12.89
C ALA A 3 9.92 3.75 -13.47
N SER A 4 9.62 4.40 -14.61
CA SER A 4 10.55 5.33 -15.29
C SER A 4 11.04 6.48 -14.41
N SER A 5 10.30 6.80 -13.34
CA SER A 5 10.69 7.75 -12.31
C SER A 5 11.90 7.28 -11.51
N TYR A 6 12.02 5.98 -11.25
CA TYR A 6 13.15 5.44 -10.50
C TYR A 6 14.38 5.21 -11.38
N GLU A 7 14.22 4.78 -12.64
CA GLU A 7 15.35 4.76 -13.59
C GLU A 7 16.02 6.14 -13.67
N TYR A 8 15.22 7.21 -13.61
CA TYR A 8 15.74 8.58 -13.58
C TYR A 8 16.48 8.95 -12.28
N LEU A 9 16.14 8.33 -11.14
CA LEU A 9 16.89 8.53 -9.89
C LEU A 9 18.29 7.92 -10.00
N ASP A 10 18.38 6.75 -10.59
CA ASP A 10 19.66 6.05 -10.78
C ASP A 10 20.48 6.68 -11.93
N PHE A 11 19.81 7.08 -13.01
CA PHE A 11 20.42 7.58 -14.26
C PHE A 11 19.71 8.87 -14.74
N PRO A 12 20.05 10.04 -14.17
CA PRO A 12 19.38 11.30 -14.48
C PRO A 12 19.77 11.85 -15.85
N VAL A 13 18.78 12.31 -16.64
CA VAL A 13 18.95 12.91 -17.97
C VAL A 13 18.69 14.42 -17.93
N PRO A 14 19.59 15.29 -18.43
CA PRO A 14 19.44 16.74 -18.38
C PRO A 14 18.10 17.25 -18.95
N GLY A 15 17.52 18.27 -18.31
CA GLY A 15 16.29 18.93 -18.78
C GLY A 15 14.98 18.19 -18.47
N ARG A 16 15.03 16.99 -17.88
CA ARG A 16 13.84 16.34 -17.33
C ARG A 16 13.63 16.78 -15.88
N ALA A 17 12.47 17.37 -15.57
CA ALA A 17 12.19 17.79 -14.19
C ALA A 17 12.12 16.56 -13.27
N ILE A 18 12.85 16.59 -12.14
CA ILE A 18 12.64 15.65 -11.04
C ILE A 18 11.25 15.95 -10.48
N ILE A 19 10.33 14.99 -10.58
CA ILE A 19 9.00 15.09 -9.96
C ILE A 19 9.20 15.07 -8.44
N SER A 20 9.38 16.25 -7.85
CA SER A 20 9.39 16.54 -6.41
C SER A 20 10.40 15.72 -5.57
N SER A 21 11.37 16.41 -4.97
CA SER A 21 12.32 15.83 -4.00
C SER A 21 11.65 15.21 -2.75
N ARG A 22 10.36 15.44 -2.51
CA ARG A 22 9.59 14.83 -1.42
C ARG A 22 8.88 13.54 -1.80
N SER A 23 8.65 13.27 -3.08
CA SER A 23 8.20 11.93 -3.52
C SER A 23 9.26 10.85 -3.25
N MET A 24 10.52 11.30 -3.09
CA MET A 24 11.73 10.49 -2.91
C MET A 24 11.90 9.85 -1.52
N ARG A 25 11.24 10.32 -0.45
CA ARG A 25 11.49 9.79 0.92
C ARG A 25 10.84 8.43 1.21
N SER A 26 9.83 8.02 0.46
CA SER A 26 9.19 6.71 0.58
C SER A 26 9.44 5.79 -0.62
N ALA A 27 10.27 6.25 -1.55
CA ALA A 27 10.59 5.58 -2.81
C ALA A 27 12.08 5.19 -2.77
N GLN A 28 12.45 4.32 -1.84
CA GLN A 28 13.76 3.67 -1.93
C GLN A 28 13.72 2.65 -3.06
N SER A 29 14.79 2.60 -3.84
CA SER A 29 15.04 1.43 -4.63
C SER A 29 15.12 0.22 -3.73
N ASP A 30 14.36 -0.81 -4.06
CA ASP A 30 14.49 -2.07 -3.34
C ASP A 30 15.86 -2.63 -3.70
N GLN A 31 16.83 -2.37 -2.81
CA GLN A 31 18.22 -2.78 -2.99
C GLN A 31 18.30 -4.29 -3.25
N LEU A 32 17.37 -5.08 -2.69
CA LEU A 32 17.28 -6.52 -2.95
C LEU A 32 16.94 -6.84 -4.40
N LEU A 33 16.10 -6.04 -5.08
CA LEU A 33 15.80 -6.26 -6.50
C LEU A 33 17.01 -5.93 -7.38
N ASN A 34 17.75 -4.88 -7.01
CA ASN A 34 18.99 -4.52 -7.70
C ASN A 34 20.08 -5.58 -7.49
N GLU A 35 20.28 -6.06 -6.26
CA GLU A 35 21.20 -7.15 -5.92
C GLU A 35 20.83 -8.47 -6.63
N LYS A 36 19.55 -8.74 -6.82
CA LYS A 36 19.06 -9.93 -7.54
C LYS A 36 19.18 -9.83 -9.05
N GLY A 37 19.61 -8.68 -9.60
CA GLY A 37 19.85 -8.52 -11.04
C GLY A 37 18.59 -8.66 -11.91
N VAL A 38 17.40 -8.34 -11.38
CA VAL A 38 16.11 -8.45 -12.10
C VAL A 38 15.63 -7.12 -12.69
N VAL A 39 16.40 -6.06 -12.47
CA VAL A 39 16.00 -4.70 -12.79
C VAL A 39 16.58 -4.28 -14.13
N LEU A 40 15.73 -4.30 -15.15
CA LEU A 40 16.08 -4.14 -16.57
C LEU A 40 17.03 -2.99 -16.89
N HIS A 41 16.81 -1.79 -16.33
CA HIS A 41 17.68 -0.64 -16.62
C HIS A 41 19.08 -0.79 -16.01
N HIS A 42 19.26 -1.58 -14.95
CA HIS A 42 20.59 -1.98 -14.48
C HIS A 42 21.18 -3.13 -15.33
N ILE A 43 20.34 -4.08 -15.76
CA ILE A 43 20.80 -5.22 -16.56
C ILE A 43 21.44 -4.75 -17.86
N ILE A 44 20.79 -3.87 -18.63
CA ILE A 44 21.32 -3.37 -19.92
C ILE A 44 22.64 -2.59 -19.79
N ARG A 45 22.98 -2.17 -18.57
CA ARG A 45 24.22 -1.44 -18.20
C ARG A 45 25.27 -2.34 -17.56
N SER A 46 24.97 -3.62 -17.37
CA SER A 46 25.87 -4.57 -16.71
C SER A 46 26.98 -5.02 -17.66
N ASP A 47 28.15 -5.34 -17.09
CA ASP A 47 29.30 -5.79 -17.86
C ASP A 47 28.97 -7.01 -18.72
N GLY A 48 29.45 -6.99 -19.97
CA GLY A 48 29.21 -8.05 -20.95
C GLY A 48 27.92 -7.92 -21.75
N LYS A 49 27.08 -6.90 -21.50
CA LYS A 49 25.95 -6.59 -22.39
C LYS A 49 26.40 -5.78 -23.62
N PRO A 50 25.77 -6.00 -24.80
CA PRO A 50 26.25 -5.42 -26.07
C PRO A 50 26.39 -3.90 -26.06
N HIS A 51 25.46 -3.20 -25.41
CA HIS A 51 25.37 -1.73 -25.42
C HIS A 51 25.83 -1.08 -24.11
N ALA A 52 26.33 -1.85 -23.13
CA ALA A 52 26.57 -1.35 -21.78
C ALA A 52 27.60 -0.21 -21.75
N ALA A 53 28.72 -0.34 -22.46
CA ALA A 53 29.78 0.67 -22.46
C ALA A 53 29.30 2.02 -23.01
N GLU A 54 28.57 2.00 -24.13
CA GLU A 54 28.02 3.20 -24.75
C GLU A 54 26.97 3.87 -23.85
N ILE A 55 26.09 3.08 -23.21
CA ILE A 55 25.09 3.61 -22.28
C ILE A 55 25.78 4.27 -21.08
N GLN A 56 26.80 3.63 -20.51
CA GLN A 56 27.56 4.14 -19.36
C GLN A 56 28.29 5.45 -19.69
N GLU A 57 28.79 5.61 -20.92
CA GLU A 57 29.42 6.87 -21.37
C GLU A 57 28.42 8.03 -21.37
N PHE A 58 27.21 7.81 -21.90
CA PHE A 58 26.13 8.81 -21.82
C PHE A 58 25.72 9.09 -20.38
N ASP A 59 25.60 8.06 -19.54
CA ASP A 59 25.24 8.23 -18.12
C ASP A 59 26.27 9.11 -17.38
N ALA A 60 27.57 8.89 -17.61
CA ALA A 60 28.64 9.70 -17.03
C ALA A 60 28.58 11.16 -17.50
N LYS A 61 28.36 11.38 -18.80
CA LYS A 61 28.20 12.71 -19.40
C LYS A 61 27.01 13.46 -18.78
N PHE A 62 25.86 12.80 -18.69
CA PHE A 62 24.65 13.37 -18.12
C PHE A 62 24.75 13.64 -16.61
N HIS A 63 25.46 12.79 -15.87
CA HIS A 63 25.73 13.02 -14.46
C HIS A 63 26.56 14.29 -14.24
N ALA A 64 27.64 14.47 -15.00
CA ALA A 64 28.48 15.67 -14.93
C ALA A 64 27.69 16.95 -15.24
N ASP A 65 26.84 16.91 -16.27
CA ASP A 65 26.00 18.04 -16.65
C ASP A 65 24.92 18.37 -15.60
N ASN A 66 24.34 17.36 -14.94
CA ASN A 66 23.41 17.59 -13.83
C ASN A 66 24.09 18.22 -12.60
N ILE A 67 25.36 17.90 -12.34
CA ILE A 67 26.16 18.59 -11.32
C ILE A 67 26.31 20.07 -11.69
N ILE A 68 26.68 20.36 -12.94
CA ILE A 68 26.83 21.73 -13.46
C ILE A 68 25.50 22.52 -13.33
N ILE A 69 24.37 21.91 -13.68
CA ILE A 69 23.04 22.54 -13.55
C ILE A 69 22.76 22.91 -12.09
N ARG A 70 22.97 21.99 -11.15
CA ARG A 70 22.76 22.22 -9.71
C ARG A 70 23.68 23.30 -9.14
N GLU A 71 24.93 23.36 -9.59
CA GLU A 71 25.85 24.44 -9.21
C GLU A 71 25.35 25.79 -9.76
N ASN A 72 24.96 25.83 -11.03
CA ASN A 72 24.51 27.03 -11.73
C ASN A 72 23.18 27.61 -11.19
N GLU A 73 22.30 26.80 -10.59
CA GLU A 73 21.04 27.28 -9.99
C GLU A 73 21.25 28.36 -8.93
N LYS A 74 22.40 28.38 -8.25
CA LYS A 74 22.76 29.35 -7.21
C LYS A 74 23.54 30.57 -7.73
N VAL A 75 23.84 30.62 -9.02
CA VAL A 75 24.75 31.60 -9.62
C VAL A 75 23.98 32.48 -10.62
N PRO A 76 24.26 33.81 -10.69
CA PRO A 76 23.67 34.70 -11.70
C PRO A 76 23.83 34.16 -13.12
N HIS A 77 22.81 34.37 -13.96
CA HIS A 77 22.71 33.78 -15.29
C HIS A 77 23.96 33.98 -16.16
N GLU A 78 24.59 35.14 -16.07
CA GLU A 78 25.75 35.57 -16.86
C GLU A 78 27.05 34.80 -16.54
N LEU A 79 27.12 34.18 -15.36
CA LEU A 79 28.31 33.47 -14.86
C LEU A 79 28.14 31.94 -14.89
N ARG A 80 27.04 31.44 -15.46
CA ARG A 80 26.74 30.00 -15.50
C ARG A 80 27.65 29.29 -16.50
N LYS A 81 28.23 28.16 -16.06
CA LYS A 81 28.99 27.29 -16.96
C LYS A 81 28.05 26.67 -18.01
N PRO A 82 28.45 26.58 -19.28
CA PRO A 82 27.65 25.91 -20.29
C PRO A 82 27.56 24.41 -20.01
N VAL A 83 26.40 23.83 -20.29
CA VAL A 83 26.15 22.38 -20.24
C VAL A 83 26.62 21.77 -21.56
N ASN A 84 27.23 20.58 -21.54
CA ASN A 84 27.81 19.98 -22.74
C ASN A 84 26.80 19.13 -23.54
N THR A 85 25.73 18.67 -22.90
CA THR A 85 24.67 17.87 -23.52
C THR A 85 23.88 18.67 -24.55
N LYS A 86 23.88 18.18 -25.79
CA LYS A 86 23.05 18.64 -26.90
C LYS A 86 21.74 17.84 -26.94
N LEU A 87 20.73 18.40 -27.61
CA LEU A 87 19.45 17.72 -27.83
C LEU A 87 19.64 16.38 -28.58
N GLN A 88 20.58 16.34 -29.52
CA GLN A 88 20.95 15.16 -30.30
C GLN A 88 21.45 14.01 -29.41
N ASP A 89 22.26 14.31 -28.39
CA ASP A 89 22.76 13.30 -27.44
C ASP A 89 21.60 12.59 -26.72
N ILE A 90 20.54 13.34 -26.37
CA ILE A 90 19.36 12.80 -25.71
C ILE A 90 18.58 11.86 -26.65
N TYR A 91 18.51 12.20 -27.95
CA TYR A 91 17.85 11.34 -28.94
C TYR A 91 18.64 10.04 -29.17
N GLU A 92 19.95 10.14 -29.33
CA GLU A 92 20.86 8.99 -29.49
C GLU A 92 20.79 8.07 -28.27
N TYR A 93 20.87 8.64 -27.07
CA TYR A 93 20.71 7.87 -25.83
C TYR A 93 19.36 7.15 -25.73
N LYS A 94 18.25 7.83 -26.08
CA LYS A 94 16.92 7.20 -26.08
C LYS A 94 16.81 6.04 -27.07
N HIS A 95 17.41 6.18 -28.24
CA HIS A 95 17.46 5.15 -29.28
C HIS A 95 18.31 3.96 -28.83
N LEU A 96 19.48 4.22 -28.26
CA LEU A 96 20.36 3.20 -27.69
C LEU A 96 19.65 2.42 -26.58
N LEU A 97 19.02 3.12 -25.62
CA LEU A 97 18.23 2.47 -24.57
C LEU A 97 17.07 1.65 -25.13
N HIS A 98 16.40 2.12 -26.20
CA HIS A 98 15.34 1.34 -26.85
C HIS A 98 15.89 0.03 -27.40
N THR A 99 16.97 0.11 -28.19
CA THR A 99 17.63 -1.05 -28.83
C THR A 99 18.09 -2.06 -27.78
N ALA A 100 18.87 -1.60 -26.80
CA ALA A 100 19.38 -2.45 -25.73
C ALA A 100 18.25 -3.10 -24.92
N THR A 101 17.17 -2.36 -24.64
CA THR A 101 16.01 -2.92 -23.92
C THR A 101 15.31 -4.00 -24.74
N VAL A 102 15.09 -3.76 -26.03
CA VAL A 102 14.38 -4.70 -26.90
C VAL A 102 15.17 -6.00 -27.04
N GLU A 103 16.47 -5.90 -27.31
CA GLU A 103 17.36 -7.06 -27.41
C GLU A 103 17.45 -7.82 -26.08
N GLU A 104 17.53 -7.11 -24.96
CA GLU A 104 17.61 -7.75 -23.66
C GLU A 104 16.31 -8.50 -23.32
N LEU A 105 15.16 -7.87 -23.52
CA LEU A 105 13.85 -8.46 -23.21
C LEU A 105 13.50 -9.69 -24.06
N ASP A 106 14.04 -9.80 -25.28
CA ASP A 106 13.85 -10.98 -26.16
C ASP A 106 14.47 -12.26 -25.55
N ASN A 107 15.34 -12.13 -24.53
CA ASN A 107 15.96 -13.26 -23.83
C ASN A 107 15.13 -13.83 -22.67
N TYR A 108 13.92 -13.31 -22.39
CA TYR A 108 13.12 -13.70 -21.22
C TYR A 108 11.76 -14.25 -21.60
N ASP A 109 11.39 -15.37 -20.97
CA ASP A 109 10.06 -15.97 -21.12
C ASP A 109 8.98 -15.25 -20.29
N VAL A 110 9.38 -14.62 -19.18
CA VAL A 110 8.48 -13.98 -18.22
C VAL A 110 8.94 -12.55 -17.95
N ILE A 111 8.04 -11.59 -18.20
CA ILE A 111 8.30 -10.16 -18.02
C ILE A 111 7.32 -9.58 -17.00
N PHE A 112 7.85 -9.10 -15.87
CA PHE A 112 7.07 -8.37 -14.88
C PHE A 112 7.03 -6.88 -15.22
N CYS A 113 5.85 -6.29 -15.27
CA CYS A 113 5.65 -4.85 -15.42
C CYS A 113 4.33 -4.40 -14.76
N THR A 114 4.18 -3.10 -14.53
CA THR A 114 2.88 -2.54 -14.14
C THR A 114 1.93 -2.55 -15.34
N THR A 115 0.63 -2.58 -15.09
CA THR A 115 -0.40 -2.61 -16.14
C THR A 115 -0.24 -1.48 -17.14
N SER A 116 0.00 -0.25 -16.69
CA SER A 116 0.22 0.91 -17.57
C SER A 116 1.49 0.78 -18.41
N LEU A 117 2.55 0.16 -17.87
CA LEU A 117 3.82 -0.01 -18.58
C LEU A 117 3.77 -1.11 -19.63
N ALA A 118 2.80 -2.02 -19.56
CA ALA A 118 2.60 -3.05 -20.59
C ALA A 118 2.30 -2.45 -21.98
N GLY A 119 1.80 -1.21 -22.04
CA GLY A 119 1.65 -0.46 -23.29
C GLY A 119 2.92 0.21 -23.81
N ASN A 120 4.07 0.03 -23.15
CA ASN A 120 5.31 0.70 -23.53
C ASN A 120 5.85 0.18 -24.87
N PRO A 121 6.20 1.06 -25.83
CA PRO A 121 6.73 0.65 -27.13
C PRO A 121 7.93 -0.30 -27.07
N ARG A 122 8.82 -0.17 -26.08
CA ARG A 122 9.96 -1.08 -25.91
C ARG A 122 9.52 -2.51 -25.62
N LEU A 123 8.53 -2.69 -24.73
CA LEU A 123 7.99 -4.00 -24.41
C LEU A 123 7.23 -4.59 -25.61
N LEU A 124 6.46 -3.76 -26.31
CA LEU A 124 5.70 -4.21 -27.49
C LEU A 124 6.62 -4.61 -28.66
N SER A 125 7.73 -3.89 -28.86
CA SER A 125 8.74 -4.25 -29.85
C SER A 125 9.45 -5.55 -29.48
N ALA A 126 9.88 -5.70 -28.22
CA ALA A 126 10.54 -6.93 -27.74
C ALA A 126 9.65 -8.16 -27.89
N THR A 127 8.41 -8.06 -27.42
CA THR A 127 7.45 -9.17 -27.46
C THR A 127 6.81 -9.36 -28.84
N LYS A 128 7.12 -8.49 -29.81
CA LYS A 128 6.49 -8.47 -31.16
C LYS A 128 4.96 -8.42 -31.10
N LYS A 129 4.39 -7.91 -29.99
CA LYS A 129 2.96 -7.97 -29.65
C LYS A 129 2.37 -9.39 -29.74
N GLN A 130 3.15 -10.40 -29.35
CA GLN A 130 2.77 -11.80 -29.36
C GLN A 130 3.02 -12.41 -27.99
N VAL A 131 2.25 -11.97 -27.00
CA VAL A 131 2.31 -12.57 -25.67
C VAL A 131 1.30 -13.72 -25.60
N ALA A 132 1.74 -14.92 -25.20
CA ALA A 132 0.84 -16.05 -25.09
C ALA A 132 -0.19 -15.84 -23.96
N GLN A 133 0.28 -15.41 -22.80
CA GLN A 133 -0.53 -15.26 -21.59
C GLN A 133 -0.22 -13.97 -20.84
N VAL A 134 -1.26 -13.26 -20.41
CA VAL A 134 -1.18 -12.13 -19.48
C VAL A 134 -1.78 -12.55 -18.15
N ILE A 135 -1.00 -12.41 -17.08
CA ILE A 135 -1.46 -12.57 -15.70
C ILE A 135 -1.47 -11.18 -15.05
N ILE A 136 -2.63 -10.75 -14.54
CA ILE A 136 -2.77 -9.48 -13.81
C ILE A 136 -3.05 -9.83 -12.36
N ASP A 137 -2.06 -9.60 -11.50
CA ASP A 137 -2.21 -9.72 -10.04
C ASP A 137 -2.77 -8.43 -9.43
N GLU A 138 -3.42 -8.54 -8.28
CA GLU A 138 -4.13 -7.45 -7.60
C GLU A 138 -5.10 -6.68 -8.53
N CYS A 139 -5.69 -7.38 -9.53
CA CYS A 139 -6.55 -6.79 -10.56
C CYS A 139 -7.81 -6.12 -9.97
N GLY A 140 -8.20 -6.48 -8.74
CA GLY A 140 -9.25 -5.80 -7.98
C GLY A 140 -8.98 -4.32 -7.73
N MET A 141 -7.70 -3.93 -7.65
CA MET A 141 -7.27 -2.54 -7.47
C MET A 141 -7.11 -1.75 -8.77
N CYS A 142 -7.03 -2.43 -9.92
CA CYS A 142 -6.85 -1.75 -11.19
C CYS A 142 -8.20 -1.25 -11.70
N SER A 143 -8.24 -0.01 -12.17
CA SER A 143 -9.40 0.43 -12.94
C SER A 143 -9.54 -0.46 -14.19
N GLU A 144 -10.75 -0.58 -14.70
CA GLU A 144 -10.98 -1.40 -15.90
C GLU A 144 -10.09 -0.97 -17.08
N PRO A 145 -9.94 0.33 -17.42
CA PRO A 145 -9.03 0.76 -18.47
C PRO A 145 -7.56 0.38 -18.23
N GLU A 146 -7.07 0.46 -16.99
CA GLU A 146 -5.69 0.05 -16.66
C GLU A 146 -5.48 -1.44 -16.90
N SER A 147 -6.43 -2.28 -16.50
CA SER A 147 -6.37 -3.73 -16.73
C SER A 147 -6.41 -4.09 -18.22
N MET A 148 -7.06 -3.26 -19.04
CA MET A 148 -7.15 -3.47 -20.48
C MET A 148 -5.84 -3.16 -21.24
N VAL A 149 -4.97 -2.30 -20.71
CA VAL A 149 -3.68 -1.96 -21.35
C VAL A 149 -2.85 -3.20 -21.69
N PRO A 150 -2.48 -4.08 -20.74
CA PRO A 150 -1.69 -5.28 -21.07
C PRO A 150 -2.44 -6.22 -22.01
N ILE A 151 -3.76 -6.39 -21.83
CA ILE A 151 -4.57 -7.32 -22.62
C ILE A 151 -4.59 -6.91 -24.10
N ILE A 152 -4.88 -5.64 -24.38
CA ILE A 152 -5.01 -5.13 -25.74
C ILE A 152 -3.64 -4.93 -26.38
N ALA A 153 -2.69 -4.30 -25.67
CA ALA A 153 -1.43 -3.91 -26.29
C ALA A 153 -0.57 -5.11 -26.69
N THR A 154 -0.64 -6.20 -25.91
CA THR A 154 0.17 -7.41 -26.13
C THR A 154 -0.50 -8.49 -26.99
N HIS A 155 -1.78 -8.30 -27.34
CA HIS A 155 -2.61 -9.25 -28.10
C HIS A 155 -2.66 -10.64 -27.46
N ALA A 156 -2.75 -10.67 -26.12
CA ALA A 156 -2.65 -11.90 -25.35
C ALA A 156 -3.72 -12.94 -25.74
N THR A 157 -3.31 -14.20 -25.96
CA THR A 157 -4.26 -15.28 -26.29
C THR A 157 -4.97 -15.86 -25.07
N GLN A 158 -4.36 -15.73 -23.90
CA GLN A 158 -4.93 -16.12 -22.62
C GLN A 158 -4.78 -14.99 -21.60
N VAL A 159 -5.82 -14.75 -20.82
CA VAL A 159 -5.82 -13.75 -19.75
C VAL A 159 -6.22 -14.41 -18.45
N VAL A 160 -5.41 -14.20 -17.41
CA VAL A 160 -5.69 -14.65 -16.04
C VAL A 160 -5.74 -13.41 -15.15
N LEU A 161 -6.89 -13.19 -14.51
CA LEU A 161 -7.08 -12.10 -13.57
C LEU A 161 -7.05 -12.66 -12.15
N ILE A 162 -6.13 -12.18 -11.33
CA ILE A 162 -5.97 -12.55 -9.94
C ILE A 162 -6.24 -11.31 -9.09
N GLY A 163 -7.01 -11.47 -8.03
CA GLY A 163 -7.31 -10.38 -7.11
C GLY A 163 -8.46 -10.70 -6.18
N ASP A 164 -8.85 -9.70 -5.41
CA ASP A 164 -9.93 -9.80 -4.45
C ASP A 164 -10.82 -8.57 -4.51
N HIS A 165 -12.00 -8.72 -5.14
CA HIS A 165 -13.02 -7.67 -5.23
C HIS A 165 -13.67 -7.31 -3.89
N LYS A 166 -13.32 -7.99 -2.78
CA LYS A 166 -13.71 -7.59 -1.42
C LYS A 166 -12.63 -6.79 -0.69
N GLN A 167 -11.44 -6.64 -1.27
CA GLN A 167 -10.37 -5.75 -0.79
C GLN A 167 -10.35 -4.44 -1.60
N LEU A 168 -9.26 -3.65 -1.54
CA LEU A 168 -9.25 -2.29 -2.08
C LEU A 168 -9.65 -2.23 -3.55
N ARG A 169 -10.49 -1.24 -3.85
CA ARG A 169 -10.88 -0.82 -5.19
C ARG A 169 -9.87 0.17 -5.79
N PRO A 170 -9.96 0.45 -7.10
CA PRO A 170 -9.22 1.54 -7.72
C PRO A 170 -9.51 2.87 -7.03
N ILE A 171 -8.46 3.67 -6.80
CA ILE A 171 -8.60 4.99 -6.19
C ILE A 171 -8.99 5.98 -7.29
N ILE A 172 -10.25 6.42 -7.28
CA ILE A 172 -10.79 7.38 -8.25
C ILE A 172 -10.94 8.75 -7.59
N MET A 173 -10.15 9.72 -8.05
CA MET A 173 -10.16 11.09 -7.51
C MET A 173 -11.45 11.85 -7.87
N SER A 174 -11.98 11.60 -9.07
CA SER A 174 -13.26 12.21 -9.49
C SER A 174 -14.42 11.41 -8.93
N ARG A 175 -15.13 12.01 -7.96
CA ARG A 175 -16.35 11.42 -7.39
C ARG A 175 -17.38 11.07 -8.45
N GLU A 176 -17.59 11.95 -9.43
CA GLU A 176 -18.50 11.71 -10.56
C GLU A 176 -18.08 10.46 -11.35
N ALA A 177 -16.80 10.31 -11.67
CA ALA A 177 -16.31 9.13 -12.39
C ALA A 177 -16.47 7.84 -11.56
N SER A 178 -16.26 7.93 -10.23
CA SER A 178 -16.50 6.84 -9.29
C SER A 178 -17.96 6.39 -9.32
N GLU A 179 -18.89 7.34 -9.16
CA GLU A 179 -20.34 7.11 -9.16
C GLU A 179 -20.85 6.58 -10.52
N LEU A 180 -20.20 6.98 -11.62
CA LEU A 180 -20.46 6.44 -12.97
C LEU A 180 -19.82 5.06 -13.22
N GLY A 181 -19.10 4.49 -12.25
CA GLY A 181 -18.63 3.11 -12.26
C GLY A 181 -17.15 2.89 -12.52
N LEU A 182 -16.32 3.93 -12.62
CA LEU A 182 -14.87 3.77 -12.85
C LEU A 182 -14.14 3.11 -11.65
N GLU A 183 -14.78 3.10 -10.48
CA GLU A 183 -14.31 2.37 -9.28
C GLU A 183 -14.51 0.85 -9.36
N LYS A 184 -15.24 0.36 -10.38
CA LYS A 184 -15.44 -1.07 -10.58
C LYS A 184 -14.31 -1.62 -11.45
N SER A 185 -13.52 -2.52 -10.89
CA SER A 185 -12.44 -3.17 -11.63
C SER A 185 -12.96 -4.17 -12.67
N LEU A 186 -12.11 -4.51 -13.64
CA LEU A 186 -12.39 -5.58 -14.61
C LEU A 186 -12.66 -6.91 -13.89
N PHE A 187 -11.91 -7.19 -12.81
CA PHE A 187 -12.09 -8.37 -11.97
C PHE A 187 -13.47 -8.38 -11.27
N GLU A 188 -13.88 -7.26 -10.68
CA GLU A 188 -15.21 -7.13 -10.05
C GLU A 188 -16.34 -7.19 -11.09
N ARG A 189 -16.11 -6.76 -12.33
CA ARG A 189 -17.10 -6.91 -13.41
C ARG A 189 -17.39 -8.37 -13.74
N TYR A 190 -16.37 -9.23 -13.76
CA TYR A 190 -16.54 -10.66 -14.04
C TYR A 190 -16.82 -11.52 -12.80
N SER A 191 -16.61 -11.01 -11.58
CA SER A 191 -16.86 -11.75 -10.33
C SER A 191 -18.33 -12.14 -10.12
N THR A 192 -19.26 -11.48 -10.83
CA THR A 192 -20.69 -11.80 -10.80
C THR A 192 -21.00 -13.14 -11.50
N ASP A 193 -20.18 -13.54 -12.47
CA ASP A 193 -20.27 -14.83 -13.12
C ASP A 193 -19.40 -15.85 -12.39
N ARG A 194 -20.05 -16.66 -11.56
CA ARG A 194 -19.38 -17.70 -10.78
C ARG A 194 -18.73 -18.79 -11.63
N SER A 195 -19.10 -18.94 -12.90
CA SER A 195 -18.46 -19.91 -13.79
C SER A 195 -17.05 -19.47 -14.22
N LEU A 196 -16.76 -18.16 -14.14
CA LEU A 196 -15.49 -17.56 -14.50
C LEU A 196 -14.58 -17.31 -13.27
N MET A 197 -15.09 -17.54 -12.06
CA MET A 197 -14.39 -17.23 -10.81
C MET A 197 -14.08 -18.50 -10.01
N THR A 198 -12.81 -18.69 -9.69
CA THR A 198 -12.37 -19.69 -8.71
C THR A 198 -11.92 -18.97 -7.44
N MET A 199 -12.61 -19.22 -6.33
CA MET A 199 -12.20 -18.71 -5.02
C MET A 199 -11.23 -19.69 -4.37
N LEU A 200 -10.05 -19.19 -3.96
CA LEU A 200 -9.16 -19.94 -3.08
C LEU A 200 -9.68 -19.84 -1.64
N GLU A 201 -10.18 -20.96 -1.11
CA GLU A 201 -10.90 -20.96 0.17
C GLU A 201 -9.97 -21.16 1.39
N GLN A 202 -8.73 -21.62 1.19
CA GLN A 202 -7.79 -21.87 2.28
C GLN A 202 -6.83 -20.70 2.47
N GLN A 203 -6.79 -20.14 3.69
CA GLN A 203 -5.84 -19.10 4.09
C GLN A 203 -4.72 -19.65 4.97
N TYR A 204 -3.51 -19.11 4.78
CA TYR A 204 -2.26 -19.57 5.42
C TYR A 204 -1.57 -18.46 6.23
N ARG A 205 -2.25 -17.32 6.46
CA ARG A 205 -1.65 -16.12 7.04
C ARG A 205 -1.99 -15.97 8.52
N MET A 206 -3.28 -15.88 8.81
CA MET A 206 -3.78 -15.30 10.05
C MET A 206 -4.33 -16.35 11.00
N ASN A 207 -4.22 -16.08 12.29
CA ASN A 207 -4.84 -16.89 13.33
C ASN A 207 -6.33 -17.09 13.03
N GLU A 208 -6.85 -18.29 13.30
CA GLU A 208 -8.24 -18.64 13.03
C GLU A 208 -9.23 -17.65 13.65
N SER A 209 -8.98 -17.19 14.88
CA SER A 209 -9.87 -16.21 15.51
C SER A 209 -9.89 -14.88 14.77
N ILE A 210 -8.78 -14.47 14.14
CA ILE A 210 -8.74 -13.25 13.33
C ILE A 210 -9.51 -13.48 12.03
N CYS A 211 -9.32 -14.64 11.37
CA CYS A 211 -10.00 -15.00 10.11
C CYS A 211 -11.52 -15.13 10.23
N GLU A 212 -12.01 -15.51 11.40
CA GLU A 212 -13.41 -15.89 11.62
C GLU A 212 -14.40 -14.79 11.21
N PHE A 213 -14.18 -13.55 11.66
CA PHE A 213 -15.07 -12.44 11.34
C PHE A 213 -14.99 -12.03 9.86
N PRO A 214 -13.81 -11.74 9.27
CA PRO A 214 -13.71 -11.41 7.86
C PRO A 214 -14.29 -12.49 6.94
N SER A 215 -14.04 -13.77 7.26
CA SER A 215 -14.58 -14.91 6.53
C SER A 215 -16.11 -14.85 6.44
N ARG A 216 -16.80 -14.70 7.57
CA ARG A 216 -18.27 -14.59 7.59
C ARG A 216 -18.77 -13.31 6.93
N MET A 217 -18.14 -12.17 7.24
CA MET A 217 -18.64 -10.85 6.88
C MET A 217 -18.46 -10.52 5.39
N PHE A 218 -17.36 -10.94 4.79
CA PHE A 218 -16.99 -10.56 3.42
C PHE A 218 -17.02 -11.73 2.43
N TYR A 219 -16.83 -12.97 2.92
CA TYR A 219 -16.66 -14.16 2.08
C TYR A 219 -17.70 -15.26 2.33
N GLY A 220 -18.80 -14.95 3.02
CA GLY A 220 -19.89 -15.91 3.27
C GLY A 220 -19.47 -17.15 4.06
N GLY A 221 -18.43 -17.02 4.89
CA GLY A 221 -17.90 -18.10 5.73
C GLY A 221 -17.03 -19.13 5.01
N LYS A 222 -16.72 -18.91 3.73
CA LYS A 222 -15.96 -19.85 2.88
C LYS A 222 -14.45 -19.82 3.13
N LEU A 223 -13.90 -18.69 3.56
CA LEU A 223 -12.48 -18.57 3.86
C LEU A 223 -12.15 -19.36 5.15
N LYS A 224 -11.34 -20.41 5.06
CA LYS A 224 -10.97 -21.30 6.17
C LYS A 224 -9.47 -21.27 6.40
N THR A 225 -9.07 -21.34 7.67
CA THR A 225 -7.67 -21.56 8.04
C THR A 225 -7.24 -22.94 7.57
N ALA A 226 -6.14 -23.01 6.81
CA ALA A 226 -5.75 -24.24 6.11
C ALA A 226 -5.47 -25.42 7.05
N HIS A 227 -4.87 -25.16 8.22
CA HIS A 227 -4.61 -26.14 9.26
C HIS A 227 -4.44 -25.46 10.62
N GLU A 228 -4.55 -26.25 11.69
CA GLU A 228 -4.34 -25.74 13.04
C GLU A 228 -2.90 -25.24 13.21
N GLY A 229 -2.73 -24.08 13.86
CA GLY A 229 -1.41 -23.52 14.16
C GLY A 229 -1.01 -22.33 13.28
N ILE A 230 -1.67 -22.14 12.12
CA ILE A 230 -1.48 -20.93 11.31
C ILE A 230 -1.73 -19.69 12.18
N GLY A 231 -0.77 -18.76 12.16
CA GLY A 231 -0.83 -17.52 12.93
C GLY A 231 -0.80 -17.71 14.46
N LYS A 232 -0.45 -18.88 14.99
CA LYS A 232 -0.16 -19.01 16.43
C LYS A 232 1.27 -18.55 16.70
N ALA A 233 1.47 -17.80 17.79
CA ALA A 233 2.80 -17.47 18.28
C ALA A 233 3.36 -18.64 19.11
N ASP A 234 4.64 -18.98 18.97
CA ASP A 234 5.30 -20.02 19.78
C ASP A 234 5.17 -19.73 21.28
N LYS A 235 5.23 -18.44 21.64
CA LYS A 235 4.96 -17.92 22.98
C LYS A 235 3.85 -16.87 22.88
N PRO A 236 2.58 -17.22 23.17
CA PRO A 236 1.48 -16.27 23.19
C PRO A 236 1.75 -15.11 24.16
N LEU A 237 1.47 -13.88 23.73
CA LEU A 237 1.64 -12.70 24.59
C LEU A 237 0.72 -12.79 25.81
N LYS A 238 1.22 -12.42 26.98
CA LYS A 238 0.46 -12.50 28.25
C LYS A 238 -0.73 -11.56 28.26
N MET A 239 -0.67 -10.43 27.53
CA MET A 239 -1.79 -9.51 27.37
C MET A 239 -3.07 -10.17 26.84
N TRP A 240 -2.97 -11.24 26.03
CA TRP A 240 -4.13 -11.97 25.51
C TRP A 240 -4.87 -12.80 26.57
N ARG A 241 -4.27 -13.03 27.74
CA ARG A 241 -4.96 -13.75 28.84
C ARG A 241 -6.22 -13.04 29.30
N LYS A 242 -6.27 -11.71 29.15
CA LYS A 242 -7.46 -10.90 29.45
C LYS A 242 -8.62 -11.23 28.51
N SER A 243 -8.34 -11.66 27.29
CA SER A 243 -9.31 -12.03 26.24
C SER A 243 -9.40 -13.56 26.04
N ASN A 244 -9.27 -14.34 27.12
CA ASN A 244 -9.31 -15.81 27.06
C ASN A 244 -8.29 -16.43 26.07
N ASN A 245 -7.13 -15.80 25.92
CA ASN A 245 -6.08 -16.15 24.95
C ASN A 245 -6.48 -16.00 23.47
N ILE A 246 -7.57 -15.28 23.18
CA ILE A 246 -7.95 -14.92 21.82
C ILE A 246 -7.11 -13.69 21.42
N PRO A 247 -6.26 -13.78 20.37
CA PRO A 247 -5.33 -12.71 20.01
C PRO A 247 -6.00 -11.61 19.17
N ARG A 248 -7.21 -11.20 19.53
CA ARG A 248 -7.86 -10.03 18.94
C ARG A 248 -8.63 -9.27 20.00
N VAL A 249 -8.47 -7.96 20.02
CA VAL A 249 -9.03 -7.08 21.06
C VAL A 249 -9.55 -5.80 20.44
N PHE A 250 -10.68 -5.31 20.93
CA PHE A 250 -11.15 -3.94 20.72
C PHE A 250 -10.97 -3.14 22.00
N CYS A 251 -10.32 -1.99 21.89
CA CYS A 251 -9.99 -1.08 22.97
C CYS A 251 -10.81 0.21 22.78
N HIS A 252 -11.80 0.39 23.65
CA HIS A 252 -12.68 1.54 23.64
C HIS A 252 -11.95 2.78 24.15
N VAL A 253 -11.86 3.80 23.29
CA VAL A 253 -11.33 5.11 23.60
C VAL A 253 -12.31 6.17 23.11
N GLU A 254 -12.76 7.04 24.01
CA GLU A 254 -13.47 8.26 23.65
C GLU A 254 -12.47 9.41 23.59
N GLY A 255 -12.18 9.88 22.37
CA GLY A 255 -11.28 11.00 22.11
C GLY A 255 -11.96 12.21 21.49
N GLU A 256 -11.17 13.27 21.31
CA GLU A 256 -11.56 14.46 20.56
C GLU A 256 -10.77 14.47 19.25
N GLU A 257 -11.47 14.72 18.15
CA GLU A 257 -10.87 14.76 16.82
C GLU A 257 -10.27 16.15 16.55
N GLU A 258 -9.05 16.17 16.01
CA GLU A 258 -8.42 17.37 15.47
C GLU A 258 -8.35 17.27 13.95
N THR A 259 -8.70 18.35 13.25
CA THR A 259 -8.51 18.43 11.80
C THR A 259 -7.18 19.11 11.51
N LEU A 260 -6.27 18.36 10.90
CA LEU A 260 -4.92 18.81 10.57
C LEU A 260 -4.72 18.83 9.06
N THR A 261 -4.09 19.89 8.57
CA THR A 261 -3.66 19.95 7.17
C THR A 261 -2.37 19.14 7.00
N VAL A 262 -2.43 18.05 6.24
CA VAL A 262 -1.29 17.18 5.96
C VAL A 262 -0.83 17.41 4.53
N LYS A 263 0.48 17.53 4.34
CA LYS A 263 1.08 17.57 3.01
C LYS A 263 1.19 16.15 2.46
N THR A 264 0.34 15.79 1.49
CA THR A 264 0.46 14.57 0.69
C THR A 264 1.29 14.81 -0.57
N LYS A 265 1.55 13.75 -1.35
CA LYS A 265 2.26 13.86 -2.65
C LYS A 265 1.49 14.70 -3.67
N GLU A 266 0.18 14.86 -3.48
CA GLU A 266 -0.75 15.52 -4.40
C GLU A 266 -1.17 16.93 -3.93
N GLY A 267 -0.92 17.29 -2.66
CA GLY A 267 -1.23 18.62 -2.15
C GLY A 267 -1.38 18.68 -0.63
N ASN A 268 -1.98 19.75 -0.12
CA ASN A 268 -2.44 19.82 1.26
C ASN A 268 -3.82 19.13 1.34
N GLU A 269 -3.95 18.07 2.13
CA GLU A 269 -5.23 17.42 2.43
C GLU A 269 -5.64 17.71 3.88
N GLN A 270 -6.93 17.94 4.10
CA GLN A 270 -7.49 17.94 5.45
C GLN A 270 -7.60 16.49 5.91
N SER A 271 -6.82 16.12 6.93
CA SER A 271 -6.83 14.79 7.54
C SER A 271 -7.18 14.92 9.02
N ARG A 272 -7.48 13.81 9.69
CA ARG A 272 -7.90 13.81 11.10
C ARG A 272 -6.90 13.07 11.97
N SER A 273 -6.74 13.52 13.20
CA SER A 273 -6.01 12.84 14.27
C SER A 273 -6.80 12.85 15.57
N ASN A 274 -6.46 11.93 16.46
CA ASN A 274 -7.08 11.79 17.76
C ASN A 274 -5.99 11.46 18.79
N ASN A 275 -5.67 12.45 19.62
CA ASN A 275 -4.56 12.37 20.58
C ASN A 275 -4.78 11.31 21.66
N ARG A 276 -6.03 11.07 22.08
CA ARG A 276 -6.32 10.01 23.06
C ARG A 276 -6.13 8.61 22.48
N GLU A 277 -6.48 8.41 21.21
CA GLU A 277 -6.14 7.15 20.54
C GLU A 277 -4.63 7.00 20.36
N ILE A 278 -3.89 8.08 20.05
CA ILE A 278 -2.43 8.06 19.95
C ILE A 278 -1.82 7.60 21.27
N GLU A 279 -2.21 8.21 22.39
CA GLU A 279 -1.73 7.82 23.73
C GLU A 279 -1.96 6.33 23.98
N GLN A 280 -3.14 5.81 23.64
CA GLN A 280 -3.45 4.40 23.82
C GLN A 280 -2.62 3.49 22.88
N VAL A 281 -2.43 3.88 21.62
CA VAL A 281 -1.58 3.14 20.67
C VAL A 281 -0.15 3.03 21.22
N ILE A 282 0.43 4.14 21.69
CA ILE A 282 1.79 4.16 22.24
C ILE A 282 1.89 3.30 23.50
N LYS A 283 0.85 3.32 24.34
CA LYS A 283 0.77 2.52 25.56
C LYS A 283 0.80 1.01 25.24
N VAL A 284 -0.05 0.56 24.31
CA VAL A 284 -0.09 -0.82 23.82
C VAL A 284 1.22 -1.21 23.16
N PHE A 285 1.73 -0.39 22.23
CA PHE A 285 2.97 -0.65 21.50
C PHE A 285 4.14 -0.82 22.47
N ARG A 286 4.30 0.12 23.41
CA ARG A 286 5.33 0.04 24.45
C ARG A 286 5.20 -1.23 25.28
N HIS A 287 3.99 -1.59 25.72
CA HIS A 287 3.79 -2.83 26.49
C HIS A 287 4.23 -4.07 25.69
N MET A 288 3.86 -4.16 24.41
CA MET A 288 4.26 -5.26 23.54
C MET A 288 5.79 -5.36 23.42
N VAL A 289 6.48 -4.23 23.24
CA VAL A 289 7.93 -4.22 23.08
C VAL A 289 8.66 -4.47 24.41
N THR A 290 8.32 -3.73 25.47
CA THR A 290 9.12 -3.73 26.71
C THR A 290 8.74 -4.81 27.71
N VAL A 291 7.47 -5.24 27.73
CA VAL A 291 6.97 -6.23 28.71
C VAL A 291 6.85 -7.61 28.07
N GLU A 292 6.34 -7.68 26.84
CA GLU A 292 6.15 -8.95 26.13
C GLU A 292 7.37 -9.35 25.28
N GLY A 293 8.31 -8.41 25.03
CA GLY A 293 9.53 -8.67 24.27
C GLY A 293 9.31 -8.85 22.77
N VAL A 294 8.27 -8.22 22.21
CA VAL A 294 7.98 -8.26 20.77
C VAL A 294 8.95 -7.35 20.02
N ASP A 295 9.52 -7.85 18.92
CA ASP A 295 10.37 -7.05 18.04
C ASP A 295 9.53 -5.95 17.35
N PRO A 296 9.87 -4.65 17.51
CA PRO A 296 9.15 -3.52 16.92
C PRO A 296 8.88 -3.67 15.41
N LYS A 297 9.80 -4.30 14.65
CA LYS A 297 9.66 -4.46 13.19
C LYS A 297 8.53 -5.40 12.79
N THR A 298 8.07 -6.24 13.71
CA THR A 298 6.99 -7.21 13.50
C THR A 298 5.62 -6.64 13.85
N ILE A 299 5.59 -5.43 14.41
CA ILE A 299 4.38 -4.68 14.75
C ILE A 299 4.15 -3.63 13.66
N ASN A 300 2.91 -3.56 13.16
CA ASN A 300 2.46 -2.45 12.35
C ASN A 300 1.40 -1.64 13.08
N VAL A 301 1.67 -0.34 13.22
CA VAL A 301 0.69 0.62 13.69
C VAL A 301 -0.02 1.18 12.46
N MET A 302 -1.32 0.99 12.38
CA MET A 302 -2.10 1.29 11.21
C MET A 302 -3.19 2.31 11.52
N SER A 303 -3.50 3.17 10.55
CA SER A 303 -4.69 4.02 10.57
C SER A 303 -5.17 4.28 9.15
N GLN A 304 -6.38 4.79 8.97
CA GLN A 304 -6.81 5.27 7.65
C GLN A 304 -6.40 6.72 7.38
N TYR A 305 -6.02 7.46 8.42
CA TYR A 305 -5.75 8.89 8.32
C TYR A 305 -4.25 9.19 8.32
N ASN A 306 -3.80 9.93 7.30
CA ASN A 306 -2.40 10.36 7.17
C ASN A 306 -1.93 11.24 8.33
N ALA A 307 -2.80 12.11 8.88
CA ALA A 307 -2.46 12.93 10.05
C ALA A 307 -2.18 12.05 11.26
N GLN A 308 -3.05 11.08 11.55
CA GLN A 308 -2.85 10.11 12.63
C GLN A 308 -1.56 9.32 12.44
N CYS A 309 -1.29 8.80 11.24
CA CYS A 309 -0.05 8.08 10.94
C CYS A 309 1.19 8.95 11.17
N THR A 310 1.14 10.23 10.80
CA THR A 310 2.26 11.16 10.99
C THR A 310 2.50 11.43 12.47
N ALA A 311 1.44 11.75 13.22
CA ALA A 311 1.53 11.98 14.66
C ALA A 311 2.03 10.73 15.42
N LEU A 312 1.58 9.54 15.04
CA LEU A 312 2.05 8.28 15.62
C LEU A 312 3.54 8.02 15.36
N ARG A 313 4.03 8.31 14.14
CA ARG A 313 5.47 8.20 13.84
C ARG A 313 6.28 9.17 14.71
N ASP A 314 5.83 10.41 14.80
CA ASP A 314 6.51 11.43 15.60
C ASP A 314 6.56 11.03 17.08
N GLU A 315 5.45 10.55 17.64
CA GLU A 315 5.39 10.11 19.04
C GLU A 315 6.22 8.85 19.31
N LEU A 316 6.21 7.84 18.42
CA LEU A 316 7.07 6.67 18.58
C LEU A 316 8.56 7.05 18.53
N THR A 317 8.94 7.95 17.62
CA THR A 317 10.31 8.47 17.50
C THR A 317 10.73 9.23 18.75
N LYS A 318 9.87 10.10 19.29
CA LYS A 318 10.12 10.84 20.54
C LYS A 318 10.28 9.92 21.76
N LYS A 319 9.79 8.69 21.71
CA LYS A 319 9.93 7.67 22.76
C LYS A 319 11.13 6.75 22.54
N ASP A 320 12.02 7.10 21.62
CA ASP A 320 13.24 6.36 21.29
C ASP A 320 12.98 4.91 20.83
N PHE A 321 11.86 4.68 20.14
CA PHE A 321 11.64 3.44 19.41
C PHE A 321 12.21 3.56 18.00
N ASP A 322 12.96 2.55 17.56
CA ASP A 322 13.48 2.43 16.21
C ASP A 322 12.87 1.22 15.49
N ASN A 323 13.02 1.16 14.15
CA ASN A 323 12.63 0.02 13.31
C ASN A 323 11.15 -0.39 13.43
N PHE A 324 10.25 0.56 13.65
CA PHE A 324 8.80 0.31 13.71
C PHE A 324 8.12 0.61 12.37
N ASN A 325 6.93 0.02 12.15
CA ASN A 325 6.11 0.32 10.97
C ASN A 325 4.90 1.16 11.35
N VAL A 326 4.66 2.24 10.60
CA VAL A 326 3.40 2.99 10.63
C VAL A 326 2.89 3.21 9.21
N THR A 327 1.71 2.67 8.89
CA THR A 327 1.16 2.68 7.53
C THR A 327 -0.29 3.13 7.50
N THR A 328 -0.73 3.66 6.35
CA THR A 328 -2.17 3.74 6.11
C THR A 328 -2.74 2.36 5.77
N VAL A 329 -4.07 2.18 5.81
CA VAL A 329 -4.70 0.95 5.31
C VAL A 329 -4.41 0.76 3.82
N VAL A 330 -4.44 1.84 3.02
CA VAL A 330 -4.12 1.78 1.60
C VAL A 330 -2.67 1.34 1.36
N SER A 331 -1.71 1.93 2.08
CA SER A 331 -0.30 1.58 1.91
C SER A 331 0.09 0.25 2.54
N SER A 332 -0.80 -0.42 3.28
CA SER A 332 -0.55 -1.72 3.91
C SER A 332 -0.96 -2.91 3.04
N GLN A 333 -1.57 -2.66 1.88
CA GLN A 333 -1.91 -3.72 0.94
C GLN A 333 -0.66 -4.48 0.47
N GLY A 334 -0.80 -5.79 0.28
CA GLY A 334 0.32 -6.71 0.04
C GLY A 334 1.19 -6.97 1.29
N GLY A 335 1.21 -6.07 2.27
CA GLY A 335 1.92 -6.24 3.52
C GLY A 335 1.23 -7.18 4.51
N GLU A 336 2.02 -7.81 5.36
CA GLU A 336 1.58 -8.60 6.50
C GLU A 336 2.53 -8.45 7.69
N TRP A 337 1.98 -8.47 8.90
CA TRP A 337 2.75 -8.30 10.13
C TRP A 337 2.28 -9.29 11.18
N ASP A 338 3.18 -9.67 12.09
CA ASP A 338 2.81 -10.54 13.20
C ASP A 338 1.72 -9.89 14.04
N TYR A 339 1.87 -8.60 14.33
CA TYR A 339 0.89 -7.85 15.11
C TYR A 339 0.49 -6.56 14.43
N VAL A 340 -0.79 -6.21 14.54
CA VAL A 340 -1.33 -4.94 14.05
C VAL A 340 -2.04 -4.22 15.18
N ILE A 341 -1.72 -2.93 15.35
CA ILE A 341 -2.45 -2.00 16.22
C ILE A 341 -3.15 -0.99 15.30
N PHE A 342 -4.46 -1.07 15.20
CA PHE A 342 -5.27 -0.29 14.27
C PHE A 342 -6.04 0.83 15.00
N SER A 343 -5.70 2.10 14.73
CA SER A 343 -6.38 3.28 15.25
C SER A 343 -7.40 3.82 14.25
N LEU A 344 -8.66 3.93 14.70
CA LEU A 344 -9.81 4.32 13.87
C LEU A 344 -10.04 5.83 13.82
N VAL A 345 -9.48 6.58 14.77
CA VAL A 345 -9.47 8.05 14.88
C VAL A 345 -10.82 8.67 15.21
N ARG A 346 -11.88 8.24 14.52
CA ARG A 346 -13.17 8.89 14.56
C ARG A 346 -13.85 8.70 15.90
N SER A 347 -14.28 9.82 16.47
CA SER A 347 -14.88 9.89 17.79
C SER A 347 -15.82 11.08 17.86
N LEU A 348 -17.03 10.82 18.36
CA LEU A 348 -18.00 11.84 18.72
C LEU A 348 -18.44 11.62 20.17
N PRO A 349 -18.63 12.70 20.95
CA PRO A 349 -19.29 12.60 22.24
C PRO A 349 -20.66 11.93 22.11
N LYS A 350 -20.99 11.05 23.05
CA LYS A 350 -22.19 10.21 22.99
C LYS A 350 -23.51 10.98 22.80
N TYR A 351 -23.59 12.21 23.33
CA TYR A 351 -24.78 13.06 23.21
C TYR A 351 -24.95 13.71 21.81
N LEU A 352 -23.91 13.68 20.97
CA LEU A 352 -23.95 14.15 19.58
C LEU A 352 -24.18 13.02 18.57
N ILE A 353 -24.23 11.76 19.02
CA ILE A 353 -24.46 10.60 18.17
C ILE A 353 -25.96 10.50 17.87
N GLU A 354 -26.30 10.50 16.59
CA GLU A 354 -27.69 10.35 16.13
C GLU A 354 -28.25 8.98 16.56
N LYS A 355 -29.49 8.94 17.03
CA LYS A 355 -30.07 7.68 17.53
C LYS A 355 -30.34 6.68 16.40
N ASN A 356 -30.76 7.19 15.25
CA ASN A 356 -31.03 6.42 14.04
C ASN A 356 -30.25 7.04 12.87
N PRO A 357 -28.92 6.84 12.83
CA PRO A 357 -28.08 7.46 11.83
C PRO A 357 -28.42 6.93 10.43
N THR A 358 -28.53 7.83 9.46
CA THR A 358 -28.64 7.45 8.05
C THR A 358 -27.26 7.08 7.49
N GLU A 359 -27.21 6.38 6.36
CA GLU A 359 -25.94 6.07 5.68
C GLU A 359 -25.13 7.34 5.37
N GLY A 360 -25.80 8.42 4.92
CA GLY A 360 -25.17 9.72 4.71
C GLY A 360 -24.59 10.33 5.99
N TRP A 361 -25.28 10.19 7.12
CA TRP A 361 -24.76 10.63 8.42
C TRP A 361 -23.52 9.83 8.82
N CYS A 362 -23.54 8.51 8.62
CA CYS A 362 -22.40 7.64 8.86
C CYS A 362 -21.21 8.04 7.98
N ILE A 363 -21.40 8.21 6.67
CA ILE A 363 -20.33 8.66 5.76
C ILE A 363 -19.73 10.00 6.22
N GLN A 364 -20.55 10.93 6.68
CA GLN A 364 -20.08 12.23 7.17
C GLN A 364 -19.27 12.10 8.49
N ASN A 365 -19.77 11.31 9.44
CA ASN A 365 -19.26 11.27 10.82
C ASN A 365 -18.26 10.13 11.12
N LEU A 366 -18.20 9.13 10.26
CA LEU A 366 -17.23 8.02 10.29
C LEU A 366 -16.25 8.13 9.10
N GLY A 367 -16.67 8.68 7.94
CA GLY A 367 -15.77 8.85 6.79
C GLY A 367 -15.21 7.51 6.29
N PHE A 368 -13.90 7.44 6.03
CA PHE A 368 -13.27 6.28 5.41
C PHE A 368 -13.40 4.96 6.20
N ILE A 369 -13.72 5.00 7.50
CA ILE A 369 -13.89 3.76 8.27
C ILE A 369 -15.19 3.04 7.90
N THR A 370 -16.10 3.63 7.11
CA THR A 370 -17.30 2.94 6.60
C THR A 370 -17.03 2.15 5.31
N ASP A 371 -15.87 2.31 4.69
CA ASP A 371 -15.52 1.56 3.49
C ASP A 371 -15.26 0.09 3.84
N ARG A 372 -16.18 -0.78 3.44
CA ARG A 372 -16.14 -2.23 3.68
C ARG A 372 -14.86 -2.88 3.15
N HIS A 373 -14.30 -2.38 2.05
CA HIS A 373 -13.08 -2.90 1.44
C HIS A 373 -11.87 -2.59 2.32
N GLN A 374 -11.78 -1.35 2.81
CA GLN A 374 -10.72 -0.94 3.73
C GLN A 374 -10.83 -1.63 5.09
N ILE A 375 -12.04 -1.83 5.61
CA ILE A 375 -12.25 -2.62 6.83
C ILE A 375 -11.70 -4.04 6.64
N ASN A 376 -12.07 -4.72 5.56
CA ASN A 376 -11.61 -6.09 5.29
C ASN A 376 -10.07 -6.15 5.19
N VAL A 377 -9.45 -5.22 4.48
CA VAL A 377 -7.98 -5.14 4.38
C VAL A 377 -7.36 -4.94 5.75
N ALA A 378 -7.85 -3.98 6.53
CA ALA A 378 -7.33 -3.66 7.85
C ALA A 378 -7.41 -4.85 8.82
N LEU A 379 -8.53 -5.56 8.83
CA LEU A 379 -8.73 -6.73 9.71
C LEU A 379 -7.88 -7.95 9.31
N THR A 380 -7.37 -8.00 8.09
CA THR A 380 -6.64 -9.16 7.53
C THR A 380 -5.12 -8.95 7.38
N ARG A 381 -4.57 -7.86 7.93
CA ARG A 381 -3.12 -7.59 7.91
C ARG A 381 -2.34 -8.34 9.01
N ALA A 382 -3.01 -8.68 10.11
CA ALA A 382 -2.39 -9.33 11.27
C ALA A 382 -2.30 -10.85 11.10
N LYS A 383 -1.11 -11.41 11.37
CA LYS A 383 -0.89 -12.86 11.38
C LYS A 383 -1.21 -13.46 12.75
N LYS A 384 -0.63 -12.90 13.81
CA LYS A 384 -0.63 -13.46 15.16
C LYS A 384 -1.55 -12.72 16.12
N GLY A 385 -1.70 -11.40 16.00
CA GLY A 385 -2.61 -10.66 16.86
C GLY A 385 -3.05 -9.29 16.35
N LEU A 386 -4.28 -8.90 16.69
CA LEU A 386 -4.92 -7.66 16.24
C LEU A 386 -5.48 -6.85 17.42
N VAL A 387 -5.01 -5.61 17.59
CA VAL A 387 -5.60 -4.65 18.54
C VAL A 387 -6.26 -3.54 17.74
N ILE A 388 -7.56 -3.33 17.94
CA ILE A 388 -8.31 -2.22 17.34
C ILE A 388 -8.58 -1.19 18.44
N ILE A 389 -8.31 0.08 18.17
CA ILE A 389 -8.51 1.19 19.11
C ILE A 389 -9.49 2.17 18.47
N GLY A 390 -10.57 2.50 19.20
CA GLY A 390 -11.54 3.47 18.70
C GLY A 390 -12.76 3.67 19.60
N ASN A 391 -13.66 4.53 19.15
CA ASN A 391 -14.88 4.87 19.88
C ASN A 391 -16.04 3.92 19.53
N LYS A 392 -16.25 2.85 20.33
CA LYS A 392 -17.34 1.88 20.12
C LYS A 392 -18.74 2.51 20.04
N ASN A 393 -18.97 3.60 20.78
CA ASN A 393 -20.27 4.26 20.83
C ASN A 393 -20.62 4.89 19.48
N LEU A 394 -19.62 5.39 18.76
CA LEU A 394 -19.80 5.92 17.41
C LEU A 394 -19.83 4.79 16.37
N LEU A 395 -18.94 3.81 16.49
CA LEU A 395 -18.80 2.73 15.51
C LEU A 395 -20.03 1.83 15.39
N ILE A 396 -20.84 1.69 16.44
CA ILE A 396 -22.09 0.90 16.40
C ILE A 396 -23.12 1.45 15.39
N CYS A 397 -22.91 2.68 14.90
CA CYS A 397 -23.74 3.31 13.87
C CYS A 397 -23.53 2.69 12.48
N ASP A 398 -22.39 2.04 12.22
CA ASP A 398 -22.12 1.31 10.99
C ASP A 398 -22.39 -0.18 11.16
N GLU A 399 -23.01 -0.81 10.16
CA GLU A 399 -23.46 -2.20 10.24
C GLU A 399 -22.29 -3.20 10.40
N VAL A 400 -21.18 -2.97 9.71
CA VAL A 400 -20.02 -3.87 9.75
C VAL A 400 -19.33 -3.78 11.10
N TRP A 401 -19.08 -2.56 11.57
CA TRP A 401 -18.48 -2.33 12.87
C TRP A 401 -19.38 -2.80 14.02
N LYS A 402 -20.70 -2.59 13.94
CA LYS A 402 -21.65 -3.12 14.90
C LYS A 402 -21.53 -4.64 15.03
N LYS A 403 -21.56 -5.37 13.91
CA LYS A 403 -21.40 -6.83 13.90
C LYS A 403 -20.05 -7.28 14.44
N LEU A 404 -18.97 -6.53 14.17
CA LEU A 404 -17.64 -6.82 14.71
C LEU A 404 -17.63 -6.65 16.24
N LEU A 405 -18.21 -5.56 16.74
CA LEU A 405 -18.29 -5.28 18.17
C LEU A 405 -19.15 -6.33 18.89
N GLU A 406 -20.28 -6.75 18.31
CA GLU A 406 -21.10 -7.84 18.84
C GLU A 406 -20.30 -9.16 18.95
N ASP A 407 -19.56 -9.54 17.91
CA ASP A 407 -18.68 -10.74 17.92
C ASP A 407 -17.53 -10.63 18.95
N TYR A 408 -17.00 -9.43 19.17
CA TYR A 408 -15.95 -9.20 20.17
C TYR A 408 -16.51 -9.19 21.60
N GLU A 409 -17.70 -8.65 21.82
CA GLU A 409 -18.39 -8.63 23.11
C GLU A 409 -18.74 -10.05 23.55
N GLU A 410 -19.31 -10.87 22.65
CA GLU A 410 -19.64 -12.29 22.92
C GLU A 410 -18.40 -13.09 23.37
N LYS A 411 -17.22 -12.75 22.85
CA LYS A 411 -15.95 -13.41 23.17
C LYS A 411 -15.13 -12.73 24.27
N SER A 412 -15.71 -11.75 24.98
CA SER A 412 -15.03 -11.00 26.04
C SER A 412 -13.71 -10.34 25.56
N CYS A 413 -13.72 -9.81 24.34
CA CYS A 413 -12.58 -9.18 23.67
C CYS A 413 -12.68 -7.64 23.60
N ILE A 414 -13.64 -7.02 24.30
CA ILE A 414 -13.80 -5.56 24.40
C ILE A 414 -13.30 -5.08 25.77
N PHE A 415 -12.43 -4.08 25.77
CA PHE A 415 -11.91 -3.45 26.98
C PHE A 415 -12.02 -1.94 26.89
N ASP A 416 -12.18 -1.27 28.04
CA ASP A 416 -11.92 0.15 28.15
C ASP A 416 -10.40 0.41 28.03
N GLY A 417 -9.98 1.50 27.37
CA GLY A 417 -8.55 1.83 27.19
C GLY A 417 -7.76 1.95 28.50
N ARG A 418 -8.43 2.24 29.61
CA ARG A 418 -7.80 2.25 30.94
C ARG A 418 -7.48 0.84 31.44
N GLN A 419 -8.23 -0.16 30.99
CA GLN A 419 -8.15 -1.56 31.46
C GLN A 419 -7.27 -2.45 30.58
N PHE A 420 -7.00 -2.03 29.34
CA PHE A 420 -6.05 -2.67 28.45
C PHE A 420 -4.68 -1.96 28.50
N PRO A 421 -3.55 -2.70 28.39
CA PRO A 421 -2.21 -2.12 28.47
C PRO A 421 -1.98 -0.93 27.55
#